data_AF-A0A3D0TFD4-F1
#
_entry.id   AF-A0A3D0TFD4-F1
#
_cell.length_a   1.000
_cell.length_b   1.000
_cell.length_c   1.000
_cell.angle_alpha   90.00
_cell.angle_beta   90.00
_cell.angle_gamma   90.00
#
_symmetry.space_group_name_H-M   'P 1'
#
loop_
_entity.id
_entity.type
_entity.pdbx_description
1 polymer ?
#
loop_
_entity_poly.entity_id
_entity_poly.type
_entity_poly.pdbx_seq_one_letter_code
_entity_poly.pdbx_strand_id
1 'polypeptide(L)'
;SSVLDVTGGMVAWTGIMKKMEGQSFDEISERFNKIGTIDIRVDYLRPGLGEYFIATGSTLRTGNKVSVTRMELHNDKGILIAVGTGTYVVG
;
A
#
# COMPACT_ATOMS: atom_id res chain seq x y z
N SER A 1 3.38 -11.54 2.69
CA SER A 1 4.26 -10.38 2.46
C SER A 1 3.90 -9.63 1.20
N SER A 2 4.05 -10.20 0.00
CA SER A 2 3.92 -9.48 -1.28
C SER A 2 2.56 -8.80 -1.51
N VAL A 3 1.45 -9.42 -1.10
CA VAL A 3 0.11 -8.81 -1.23
C VAL A 3 -0.02 -7.53 -0.39
N LEU A 4 0.52 -7.52 0.83
CA LEU A 4 0.51 -6.34 1.69
C LEU A 4 1.37 -5.23 1.10
N ASP A 5 2.50 -5.58 0.47
CA ASP A 5 3.37 -4.60 -0.17
C ASP A 5 2.72 -3.93 -1.38
N VAL A 6 2.09 -4.73 -2.27
CA VAL A 6 1.31 -4.20 -3.40
C VAL A 6 0.17 -3.31 -2.92
N THR A 7 -0.58 -3.75 -1.91
CA THR A 7 -1.66 -2.94 -1.31
C THR A 7 -1.11 -1.63 -0.74
N GLY A 8 0.00 -1.67 0.00
CA GLY A 8 0.63 -0.48 0.57
C GLY A 8 1.10 0.50 -0.49
N GLY A 9 1.78 0.03 -1.54
CA GLY A 9 2.24 0.86 -2.65
C GLY A 9 1.07 1.52 -3.40
N MET A 10 -0.02 0.78 -3.63
CA MET A 10 -1.21 1.33 -4.27
C MET A 10 -1.91 2.36 -3.37
N VAL A 11 -2.01 2.11 -2.06
CA VAL A 11 -2.56 3.08 -1.11
C VAL A 11 -1.70 4.34 -1.05
N ALA A 12 -0.37 4.20 -1.04
CA ALA A 12 0.57 5.31 -1.09
C ALA A 12 0.37 6.16 -2.36
N TRP A 13 0.14 5.52 -3.51
CA TRP A 13 -0.18 6.17 -4.78
C TRP A 13 -1.47 7.00 -4.70
N THR A 14 -2.56 6.43 -4.17
CA THR A 14 -3.86 7.12 -4.08
C THR A 14 -3.79 8.41 -3.26
N GLY A 15 -2.91 8.48 -2.26
CA GLY A 15 -2.68 9.69 -1.46
C GLY A 15 -2.11 10.87 -2.26
N ILE A 16 -1.52 10.60 -3.43
CA ILE A 16 -0.78 11.59 -4.23
C ILE A 16 -1.53 11.91 -5.50
N MET A 17 -2.35 11.00 -6.02
CA MET A 17 -3.25 11.29 -7.14
C MET A 17 -4.07 12.57 -6.91
N LYS A 18 -4.48 12.85 -5.66
CA LYS A 18 -5.16 14.11 -5.30
C LYS A 18 -4.33 15.38 -5.60
N LYS A 19 -3.01 15.27 -5.64
CA LYS A 19 -2.07 16.36 -5.97
C LYS A 19 -1.76 16.44 -7.47
N MET A 20 -2.32 15.55 -8.28
CA MET A 20 -2.06 15.44 -9.72
C MET A 20 -3.26 15.86 -10.57
N GLU A 21 -4.28 16.47 -9.97
CA GLU A 21 -5.42 17.02 -10.72
C GLU A 21 -4.92 18.02 -11.77
N GLY A 22 -5.30 17.80 -13.04
CA GLY A 22 -4.90 18.64 -14.16
C GLY A 22 -3.55 18.30 -14.81
N GLN A 23 -2.83 17.28 -14.34
CA GLN A 23 -1.61 16.79 -14.99
C GLN A 23 -1.92 15.86 -16.18
N SER A 24 -0.99 15.81 -17.13
CA SER A 24 -1.07 14.90 -18.27
C SER A 24 -0.83 13.44 -17.88
N PHE A 25 -1.28 12.50 -18.73
CA PHE A 25 -1.05 11.07 -18.50
C PHE A 25 0.44 10.72 -18.40
N ASP A 26 1.29 11.34 -19.22
CA ASP A 26 2.73 11.08 -19.23
C ASP A 26 3.40 11.51 -17.92
N GLU A 27 3.02 12.68 -17.38
CA GLU A 27 3.52 13.16 -16.08
C GLU A 27 3.07 12.26 -14.91
N ILE A 28 1.82 11.77 -14.96
CA ILE A 28 1.28 10.83 -13.98
C ILE A 28 2.04 9.50 -14.06
N SER A 29 2.27 8.99 -15.27
CA SER A 29 3.02 7.75 -15.51
C SER A 29 4.47 7.85 -15.03
N GLU A 30 5.14 8.96 -15.31
CA GLU A 30 6.53 9.18 -14.85
C GLU A 30 6.63 9.19 -13.32
N ARG A 31 5.65 9.79 -12.63
CA ARG A 31 5.59 9.77 -11.17
C ARG A 31 5.21 8.40 -10.61
N PHE A 32 4.32 7.68 -11.28
CA PHE A 32 3.95 6.32 -10.89
C PHE A 32 5.17 5.39 -10.91
N ASN A 33 6.03 5.51 -11.93
CA ASN A 33 7.27 4.74 -12.05
C ASN A 33 8.29 5.04 -10.95
N LYS A 34 8.16 6.16 -10.23
CA LYS A 34 9.02 6.53 -9.10
C LYS A 34 8.56 5.91 -7.79
N ILE A 35 7.41 5.24 -7.76
CA ILE A 35 6.95 4.56 -6.55
C ILE A 35 7.81 3.34 -6.28
N GLY A 36 8.27 3.22 -5.03
CA GLY A 36 9.05 2.07 -4.60
C GLY A 36 8.89 1.85 -3.11
N THR A 37 9.01 0.60 -2.69
CA THR A 37 9.03 0.23 -1.28
C THR A 37 10.39 0.61 -0.69
N ILE A 38 10.40 1.47 0.34
CA ILE A 38 11.60 1.81 1.12
C ILE A 38 11.80 0.75 2.20
N ASP A 39 10.76 0.51 2.98
CA ASP A 39 10.74 -0.51 4.01
C ASP A 39 9.32 -1.05 4.22
N ILE A 40 9.25 -2.29 4.69
CA ILE A 40 7.98 -2.91 5.08
C ILE A 40 8.20 -3.79 6.31
N ARG A 41 7.31 -3.64 7.28
CA ARG A 41 7.16 -4.53 8.42
C ARG A 41 5.86 -5.30 8.28
N VAL A 42 5.91 -6.62 8.42
CA VAL A 42 4.73 -7.49 8.45
C VAL A 42 4.73 -8.29 9.73
N ASP A 43 3.64 -8.21 10.48
CA ASP A 43 3.40 -9.01 11.68
C ASP A 43 2.34 -10.08 11.33
N TYR A 44 2.77 -11.34 11.28
CA TYR A 44 1.90 -12.49 11.03
C TYR A 44 1.24 -12.92 12.34
N LEU A 45 -0.08 -12.88 12.39
CA LEU A 45 -0.85 -13.17 13.61
C LEU A 45 -1.34 -14.62 13.65
N ARG A 46 -1.64 -15.18 12.47
CA ARG A 46 -2.25 -16.51 12.32
C ARG A 46 -1.74 -17.19 11.04
N PRO A 47 -1.82 -18.53 10.94
CA PRO A 47 -1.57 -19.24 9.68
C PRO A 47 -2.50 -18.74 8.56
N GLY A 48 -1.97 -18.59 7.35
CA GLY A 48 -2.71 -18.12 6.17
C GLY A 48 -3.64 -19.19 5.58
N LEU A 49 -4.64 -19.62 6.33
CA LEU A 49 -5.66 -20.58 5.91
C LEU A 49 -6.95 -19.86 5.48
N GLY A 50 -7.47 -20.21 4.31
CA GLY A 50 -8.69 -19.64 3.73
C GLY A 50 -8.83 -19.95 2.24
N GLU A 51 -10.03 -19.78 1.69
CA GLU A 51 -10.28 -19.97 0.25
C GLU A 51 -9.77 -18.78 -0.57
N TYR A 52 -9.92 -17.57 -0.03
CA TYR A 52 -9.38 -16.34 -0.59
C TYR A 52 -9.00 -15.37 0.53
N PHE A 53 -8.27 -14.32 0.16
CA PHE A 53 -7.84 -13.30 1.10
C PHE A 53 -8.10 -11.90 0.54
N ILE A 54 -8.46 -10.98 1.42
CA ILE A 54 -8.71 -9.58 1.12
C ILE A 54 -7.64 -8.76 1.84
N ALA A 55 -6.82 -8.08 1.06
CA ALA A 55 -5.87 -7.09 1.57
C ALA A 55 -6.48 -5.69 1.44
N THR A 56 -6.51 -4.96 2.55
CA THR A 56 -6.94 -3.57 2.59
C THR A 56 -5.82 -2.71 3.14
N GLY A 57 -5.84 -1.41 2.87
CA GLY A 57 -4.87 -0.51 3.46
C GLY A 57 -5.37 0.92 3.51
N SER A 58 -4.69 1.71 4.35
CA SER A 58 -4.95 3.12 4.55
C SER A 58 -3.64 3.89 4.68
N THR A 59 -3.66 5.13 4.23
CA THR A 59 -2.53 6.04 4.39
C THR A 59 -2.49 6.55 5.82
N LEU A 60 -1.35 6.36 6.50
CA LEU A 60 -1.08 7.00 7.79
C LEU A 60 -0.53 8.41 7.61
N ARG A 61 0.31 8.63 6.59
CA ARG A 61 0.89 9.93 6.25
C ARG A 61 1.30 10.01 4.79
N THR A 62 0.92 11.07 4.08
CA THR A 62 1.44 11.38 2.73
C THR A 62 2.31 12.63 2.76
N GLY A 63 3.61 12.46 2.58
CA GLY A 63 4.57 13.55 2.39
C GLY A 63 4.71 13.98 0.94
N ASN A 64 5.75 14.77 0.65
CA ASN A 64 6.11 15.14 -0.72
C ASN A 64 6.93 14.05 -1.43
N LYS A 65 7.81 13.35 -0.69
CA LYS A 65 8.68 12.29 -1.23
C LYS A 65 8.41 10.90 -0.65
N VAL A 66 7.75 10.85 0.51
CA VAL A 66 7.57 9.61 1.29
C VAL A 66 6.14 9.51 1.77
N SER A 67 5.53 8.33 1.62
CA SER A 67 4.22 7.99 2.18
C SER A 67 4.35 6.78 3.12
N VAL A 68 3.58 6.79 4.21
CA VAL A 68 3.51 5.69 5.17
C VAL A 68 2.10 5.13 5.17
N THR A 69 1.96 3.82 5.05
CA THR A 69 0.68 3.12 4.96
C THR A 69 0.58 1.99 5.97
N ARG A 70 -0.66 1.67 6.35
CA ARG A 70 -1.01 0.49 7.14
C ARG A 70 -1.87 -0.43 6.29
N MET A 71 -1.59 -1.72 6.34
CA MET A 71 -2.29 -2.75 5.57
C MET A 71 -2.76 -3.87 6.48
N GLU A 72 -3.87 -4.50 6.11
CA GLU A 72 -4.47 -5.62 6.85
C GLU A 72 -4.88 -6.70 5.86
N LEU A 73 -4.59 -7.96 6.20
CA LEU A 73 -4.94 -9.14 5.41
C LEU A 73 -5.96 -9.98 6.18
N HIS A 74 -7.14 -10.16 5.60
CA HIS A 74 -8.20 -11.00 6.14
C HIS A 74 -8.45 -12.20 5.21
N ASN A 75 -8.86 -13.34 5.75
CA ASN A 75 -9.33 -14.47 4.92
C ASN A 75 -10.84 -14.36 4.58
N ASP A 76 -11.37 -15.35 3.88
CA ASP A 76 -12.78 -15.48 3.48
C ASP A 76 -13.77 -15.40 4.65
N LYS A 77 -13.33 -15.77 5.86
CA LYS A 77 -14.13 -15.71 7.09
C LYS A 77 -13.97 -14.39 7.85
N GLY A 78 -13.27 -13.41 7.27
CA GLY A 78 -12.97 -12.13 7.93
C GLY A 78 -11.95 -12.26 9.08
N ILE A 79 -11.20 -13.36 9.16
CA ILE A 79 -10.18 -13.53 10.20
C ILE A 79 -8.93 -12.76 9.79
N LEU A 80 -8.45 -11.88 10.67
CA LEU A 80 -7.19 -11.15 10.48
C LEU A 80 -5.99 -12.12 10.53
N ILE A 81 -5.27 -12.23 9.42
CA ILE A 81 -4.13 -13.12 9.23
C ILE A 81 -2.81 -12.42 9.49
N ALA A 82 -2.67 -11.20 8.96
CA ALA A 82 -1.45 -10.40 9.09
C ALA A 82 -1.78 -8.91 9.02
N VAL A 83 -0.93 -8.10 9.64
CA VAL A 83 -0.91 -6.64 9.50
C VAL A 83 0.43 -6.21 8.94
N GLY A 84 0.44 -5.09 8.23
CA GLY A 84 1.64 -4.51 7.67
C GLY A 84 1.70 -3.01 7.89
N THR A 85 2.90 -2.49 8.08
CA THR A 85 3.20 -1.06 7.93
C THR A 85 4.31 -0.92 6.92
N GLY A 86 4.12 -0.07 5.93
CA GLY A 86 5.08 0.15 4.85
C GLY A 86 5.38 1.62 4.65
N THR A 87 6.61 1.89 4.26
CA THR A 87 7.08 3.21 3.83
C THR A 87 7.43 3.14 2.35
N TYR A 88 6.91 4.09 1.58
CA TYR A 88 7.06 4.12 0.13
C TYR A 88 7.67 5.45 -0.30
N VAL A 89 8.62 5.41 -1.25
CA VAL A 89 9.03 6.60 -2.00
C VAL A 89 7.93 6.90 -3.01
N VAL A 90 7.64 8.18 -3.20
CA VAL A 90 6.46 8.59 -3.97
C VAL A 90 6.59 9.93 -4.72
N GLY A 91 7.81 10.45 -4.84
CA GLY A 91 8.10 11.72 -5.51
C GLY A 91 9.35 11.64 -6.36
#